data_AF-A0A1G4I9Z7-F1
#
_entry.id   AF-A0A1G4I9Z7-F1
#
_cell.length_a   1.000
_cell.length_b   1.000
_cell.length_c   1.000
_cell.angle_alpha   90.00
_cell.angle_beta   90.00
_cell.angle_gamma   90.00
#
_symmetry.space_group_name_H-M   'P 1'
#
loop_
_entity.id
_entity.type
_entity.pdbx_description
1 polymer ?
#
loop_
_entity_poly.entity_id
_entity_poly.type
_entity_poly.pdbx_seq_one_letter_code
_entity_poly.pdbx_strand_id
1 'polypeptide(L)'
;MRSIYFVIGATGSGKSLAAVRVAKTLQLRCGCNNVVILNCDVMQFYAGLPIVTNKISSEEMDGIPHCFMSFLSPEGNKIRDPTLAFGGCDREAFSEQGCKSANDAYNIHSFVRDAVSYIESFLSTHSPAAVVVCGGTCYYVQSLLFDNLLTVEHTHVSGCLDTTGGCAEHTELNDGNSLWDQLKDIDPDIAARYHPNDIRRIRRLVDIYKRTNRIPSDVYNSREKPRLRFCPSTCFILWTHIELEKLRPKLNARIDVMVEKGIIEECRKFAQRHKEDVFTLPLGKAIGFKEIVSSFDMSGSEVQLKGEREVSESLDLLKVNTNRYARQQCQWIKNRFLGRLRELFATVNLEENFVAVDASASPSDFLRQVEVAVLFFTKRTCDNVAGLFFPLKKDVSIPSPVRHEWCGVCNVFYTDGRGRISHLHSKRHRGALRHEALVKEQAEKFGRIIPSKRVKRS
;
A
#
# COMPACT_ATOMS: atom_id res chain seq x y z
N MET A 1 -21.85 18.47 -14.68
CA MET A 1 -20.59 18.32 -13.92
C MET A 1 -20.23 16.85 -13.89
N ARG A 2 -19.05 16.47 -14.40
CA ARG A 2 -18.51 15.11 -14.36
C ARG A 2 -17.15 15.20 -13.71
N SER A 3 -16.98 14.63 -12.53
CA SER A 3 -15.76 14.81 -11.73
C SER A 3 -15.35 13.55 -11.00
N ILE A 4 -14.04 13.38 -10.81
CA ILE A 4 -13.47 12.30 -10.03
C ILE A 4 -12.64 12.87 -8.88
N TYR A 5 -12.83 12.31 -7.69
CA TYR A 5 -12.13 12.71 -6.47
C TYR A 5 -11.36 11.52 -5.93
N PHE A 6 -10.06 11.69 -5.70
CA PHE A 6 -9.22 10.69 -5.06
C PHE A 6 -8.96 11.07 -3.60
N VAL A 7 -9.51 10.30 -2.66
CA VAL A 7 -9.28 10.48 -1.23
C VAL A 7 -8.17 9.53 -0.78
N ILE A 8 -7.00 10.09 -0.48
CA ILE A 8 -5.78 9.34 -0.15
C ILE A 8 -5.31 9.64 1.28
N GLY A 9 -4.58 8.70 1.87
CA GLY A 9 -4.05 8.83 3.22
C GLY A 9 -3.57 7.51 3.79
N ALA A 10 -3.04 7.53 5.01
CA ALA A 10 -2.69 6.32 5.73
C ALA A 10 -3.94 5.60 6.28
N THR A 11 -3.80 4.35 6.72
CA THR A 11 -4.81 3.72 7.57
C THR A 11 -4.98 4.55 8.86
N GLY A 12 -6.20 4.67 9.37
CA GLY A 12 -6.50 5.51 10.55
C GLY A 12 -6.56 7.03 10.32
N SER A 13 -6.32 7.54 9.11
CA SER A 13 -6.39 8.98 8.82
C SER A 13 -7.80 9.51 8.48
N GLY A 14 -8.85 8.68 8.63
CA GLY A 14 -10.23 9.11 8.35
C GLY A 14 -10.64 9.14 6.87
N LYS A 15 -9.97 8.37 6.00
CA LYS A 15 -10.26 8.36 4.54
C LYS A 15 -11.72 8.07 4.20
N SER A 16 -12.30 7.00 4.76
CA SER A 16 -13.67 6.60 4.48
C SER A 16 -14.67 7.69 4.92
N LEU A 17 -14.45 8.24 6.12
CA LEU A 17 -15.22 9.36 6.64
C LEU A 17 -15.11 10.61 5.73
N ALA A 18 -13.91 10.93 5.24
CA ALA A 18 -13.72 12.00 4.28
C ALA A 18 -14.39 11.71 2.93
N ALA A 19 -14.33 10.48 2.41
CA ALA A 19 -14.97 10.10 1.15
C ALA A 19 -16.49 10.24 1.21
N VAL A 20 -17.12 9.79 2.29
CA VAL A 20 -18.55 9.97 2.55
C VAL A 20 -18.89 11.46 2.66
N ARG A 21 -18.08 12.25 3.39
CA ARG A 21 -18.28 13.70 3.47
C ARG A 21 -18.14 14.38 2.10
N VAL A 22 -17.17 13.99 1.28
CA VAL A 22 -17.03 14.49 -0.09
C VAL A 22 -18.30 14.22 -0.88
N ALA A 23 -18.80 12.99 -0.85
CA ALA A 23 -20.01 12.61 -1.56
C ALA A 23 -21.24 13.40 -1.10
N LYS A 24 -21.44 13.53 0.22
CA LYS A 24 -22.54 14.31 0.81
C LYS A 24 -22.45 15.80 0.47
N THR A 25 -21.26 16.39 0.52
CA THR A 25 -21.07 17.79 0.12
C THR A 25 -21.39 18.01 -1.36
N LEU A 26 -21.01 17.07 -2.23
CA LEU A 26 -21.36 17.14 -3.66
C LEU A 26 -22.87 17.07 -3.89
N GLN A 27 -23.56 16.17 -3.20
CA GLN A 27 -25.03 16.05 -3.26
C GLN A 27 -25.72 17.31 -2.72
N LEU A 28 -25.37 17.73 -1.50
CA LEU A 28 -26.11 18.76 -0.76
C LEU A 28 -25.75 20.20 -1.13
N ARG A 29 -24.51 20.45 -1.59
CA ARG A 29 -23.99 21.81 -1.82
C ARG A 29 -23.62 22.11 -3.28
N CYS A 30 -23.46 21.07 -4.09
CA CYS A 30 -23.01 21.21 -5.48
C CYS A 30 -24.05 20.69 -6.51
N GLY A 31 -25.21 20.19 -6.05
CA GLY A 31 -26.29 19.71 -6.92
C GLY A 31 -25.96 18.44 -7.68
N CYS A 32 -24.97 17.66 -7.23
CA CYS A 32 -24.55 16.42 -7.87
C CYS A 32 -25.19 15.22 -7.17
N ASN A 33 -26.37 14.79 -7.62
CA ASN A 33 -27.12 13.71 -6.96
C ASN A 33 -26.50 12.32 -7.18
N ASN A 34 -25.89 12.10 -8.35
CA ASN A 34 -25.29 10.82 -8.71
C ASN A 34 -23.84 10.76 -8.22
N VAL A 35 -23.63 10.25 -7.01
CA VAL A 35 -22.29 10.06 -6.44
C VAL A 35 -22.11 8.64 -5.98
N VAL A 36 -20.99 8.03 -6.36
CA VAL A 36 -20.58 6.69 -5.92
C VAL A 36 -19.17 6.71 -5.37
N ILE A 37 -18.93 5.94 -4.30
CA ILE A 37 -17.60 5.72 -3.74
C ILE A 37 -17.03 4.42 -4.30
N LEU A 38 -15.83 4.47 -4.87
CA LEU A 38 -15.11 3.31 -5.38
C LEU A 38 -14.00 2.93 -4.41
N ASN A 39 -14.04 1.71 -3.88
CA ASN A 39 -13.01 1.21 -2.97
C ASN A 39 -11.71 0.85 -3.71
N CYS A 40 -10.58 1.25 -3.14
CA CYS A 40 -9.22 0.97 -3.59
C CYS A 40 -8.36 0.35 -2.47
N ASP A 41 -8.98 -0.33 -1.51
CA ASP A 41 -8.28 -1.16 -0.53
C ASP A 41 -8.43 -2.64 -0.89
N VAL A 42 -7.30 -3.27 -1.24
CA VAL A 42 -7.29 -4.65 -1.78
C VAL A 42 -7.82 -5.65 -0.77
N MET A 43 -7.57 -5.44 0.53
CA MET A 43 -8.06 -6.37 1.56
C MET A 43 -9.58 -6.30 1.71
N GLN A 44 -10.20 -5.19 1.30
CA GLN A 44 -11.66 -5.02 1.33
C GLN A 44 -12.36 -5.58 0.09
N PHE A 45 -11.62 -6.04 -0.93
CA PHE A 45 -12.19 -6.75 -2.08
C PHE A 45 -12.72 -8.13 -1.68
N TYR A 46 -12.09 -8.75 -0.67
CA TYR A 46 -12.43 -10.08 -0.19
C TYR A 46 -13.60 -10.03 0.79
N ALA A 47 -14.58 -10.90 0.61
CA ALA A 47 -15.65 -11.15 1.57
C ALA A 47 -15.12 -11.90 2.80
N GLY A 48 -15.67 -11.61 3.97
CA GLY A 48 -15.18 -12.10 5.25
C GLY A 48 -14.21 -11.13 5.91
N LEU A 49 -13.93 -11.41 7.19
CA LEU A 49 -13.06 -10.61 8.05
C LEU A 49 -13.34 -9.08 8.06
N PRO A 50 -14.60 -8.60 8.12
CA PRO A 50 -14.92 -7.17 8.08
C PRO A 50 -14.27 -6.33 9.20
N ILE A 51 -14.06 -6.89 10.40
CA ILE A 51 -13.41 -6.18 11.50
C ILE A 51 -11.91 -6.05 11.20
N VAL A 52 -11.21 -7.15 10.91
CA VAL A 52 -9.77 -7.16 10.57
C VAL A 52 -9.47 -6.22 9.40
N THR A 53 -10.27 -6.29 8.34
CA THR A 53 -10.10 -5.47 7.12
C THR A 53 -10.67 -4.06 7.26
N ASN A 54 -11.26 -3.73 8.41
CA ASN A 54 -11.84 -2.43 8.76
C ASN A 54 -12.79 -1.92 7.66
N LYS A 55 -13.69 -2.79 7.20
CA LYS A 55 -14.73 -2.42 6.23
C LYS A 55 -15.67 -1.41 6.85
N ILE A 56 -16.14 -0.49 6.01
CA ILE A 56 -17.12 0.52 6.41
C ILE A 56 -18.47 -0.15 6.69
N SER A 57 -19.14 0.23 7.78
CA SER A 57 -20.49 -0.26 8.09
C SER A 57 -21.56 0.43 7.24
N SER A 58 -22.76 -0.15 7.14
CA SER A 58 -23.90 0.48 6.48
C SER A 58 -24.25 1.85 7.06
N GLU A 59 -24.11 2.01 8.38
CA GLU A 59 -24.34 3.27 9.09
C GLU A 59 -23.29 4.31 8.71
N GLU A 60 -22.01 3.92 8.68
CA GLU A 60 -20.90 4.79 8.30
C GLU A 60 -20.93 5.20 6.82
N MET A 61 -21.52 4.36 5.96
CA MET A 61 -21.74 4.68 4.54
C MET A 61 -22.73 5.83 4.35
N ASP A 62 -23.60 6.11 5.34
CA ASP A 62 -24.59 7.20 5.34
C ASP A 62 -25.42 7.24 4.03
N GLY A 63 -25.83 6.07 3.54
CA GLY A 63 -26.62 5.93 2.30
C GLY A 63 -25.87 6.23 0.99
N ILE A 64 -24.56 6.47 1.02
CA ILE A 64 -23.75 6.62 -0.19
C ILE A 64 -23.37 5.24 -0.74
N PRO A 65 -23.65 4.95 -2.03
CA PRO A 65 -23.30 3.66 -2.61
C PRO A 65 -21.77 3.48 -2.68
N HIS A 66 -21.29 2.31 -2.26
CA HIS A 66 -19.88 1.92 -2.35
C HIS A 66 -19.73 0.71 -3.27
N CYS A 67 -18.81 0.75 -4.23
CA CYS A 67 -18.49 -0.37 -5.12
C CYS A 67 -17.07 -0.88 -4.90
N PHE A 68 -16.73 -2.02 -5.52
CA PHE A 68 -15.45 -2.73 -5.43
C PHE A 68 -15.13 -3.19 -3.99
N MET A 69 -16.14 -3.70 -3.28
CA MET A 69 -16.02 -4.21 -1.91
C MET A 69 -16.70 -5.57 -1.78
N SER A 70 -16.08 -6.50 -1.06
CA SER A 70 -16.58 -7.86 -0.79
C SER A 70 -17.09 -8.63 -2.02
N PHE A 71 -16.38 -8.52 -3.15
CA PHE A 71 -16.74 -9.18 -4.41
C PHE A 71 -15.85 -10.40 -4.75
N LEU A 72 -14.80 -10.65 -3.97
CA LEU A 72 -13.97 -11.84 -4.04
C LEU A 72 -14.25 -12.77 -2.85
N SER A 73 -14.25 -14.08 -3.05
CA SER A 73 -14.22 -15.07 -1.97
C SER A 73 -12.87 -15.02 -1.23
N PRO A 74 -12.74 -15.59 -0.02
CA PRO A 74 -11.45 -15.71 0.67
C PRO A 74 -10.33 -16.35 -0.17
N GLU A 75 -10.68 -17.25 -1.09
CA GLU A 75 -9.78 -17.94 -2.04
C GLU A 75 -9.40 -17.05 -3.23
N GLY A 76 -10.08 -15.92 -3.42
CA GLY A 76 -9.83 -14.97 -4.52
C GLY A 76 -10.71 -15.16 -5.74
N ASN A 77 -11.75 -16.00 -5.67
CA ASN A 77 -12.70 -16.20 -6.75
C ASN A 77 -13.70 -15.04 -6.80
N LYS A 78 -14.06 -14.56 -7.99
CA LYS A 78 -15.09 -13.53 -8.13
C LYS A 78 -16.46 -14.11 -7.81
N ILE A 79 -17.08 -13.66 -6.71
CA ILE A 79 -18.41 -14.10 -6.24
C ILE A 79 -19.51 -13.09 -6.55
N ARG A 80 -19.15 -11.87 -6.94
CA ARG A 80 -20.08 -10.79 -7.27
C ARG A 80 -19.46 -9.87 -8.33
N ASP A 81 -20.31 -9.18 -9.08
CA ASP A 81 -19.87 -8.04 -9.89
C ASP A 81 -19.37 -6.89 -8.99
N PRO A 82 -18.09 -6.47 -9.08
CA PRO A 82 -17.53 -5.39 -8.27
C PRO A 82 -18.22 -4.04 -8.48
N THR A 83 -18.93 -3.82 -9.58
CA THR A 83 -19.59 -2.52 -9.84
C THR A 83 -20.88 -2.33 -9.07
N LEU A 84 -21.42 -3.39 -8.48
CA LEU A 84 -22.65 -3.33 -7.69
C LEU A 84 -22.38 -2.72 -6.32
N ALA A 85 -23.35 -1.94 -5.82
CA ALA A 85 -23.24 -1.27 -4.53
C ALA A 85 -23.27 -2.27 -3.36
N PHE A 86 -22.25 -2.22 -2.51
CA PHE A 86 -22.13 -2.99 -1.28
C PHE A 86 -23.18 -2.54 -0.25
N GLY A 87 -23.95 -3.48 0.30
CA GLY A 87 -25.01 -3.19 1.28
C GLY A 87 -24.54 -2.95 2.71
N GLY A 88 -23.24 -2.85 2.96
CA GLY A 88 -22.68 -2.61 4.30
C GLY A 88 -22.53 -3.86 5.17
N CYS A 89 -22.79 -5.06 4.63
CA CYS A 89 -22.51 -6.32 5.30
C CYS A 89 -22.16 -7.45 4.33
N ASP A 90 -21.35 -8.39 4.80
CA ASP A 90 -20.98 -9.60 4.05
C ASP A 90 -22.05 -10.72 4.18
N ARG A 91 -23.28 -10.42 4.62
CA ARG A 91 -24.34 -11.43 4.83
C ARG A 91 -25.24 -11.65 3.61
N GLU A 92 -25.10 -10.83 2.57
CA GLU A 92 -25.87 -10.99 1.34
C GLU A 92 -25.54 -12.35 0.71
N ALA A 93 -26.57 -13.12 0.33
CA ALA A 93 -26.41 -14.48 -0.18
C ALA A 93 -25.49 -14.48 -1.40
N PHE A 94 -24.34 -15.13 -1.27
CA PHE A 94 -23.36 -15.29 -2.33
C PHE A 94 -23.88 -16.32 -3.34
N SER A 95 -24.63 -15.88 -4.34
CA SER A 95 -24.82 -16.73 -5.50
C SER A 95 -23.48 -16.83 -6.21
N GLU A 96 -22.89 -18.02 -6.27
CA GLU A 96 -21.75 -18.29 -7.16
C GLU A 96 -22.19 -17.93 -8.58
N GLN A 97 -21.87 -16.72 -9.03
CA GLN A 97 -21.89 -16.44 -10.45
C GLN A 97 -20.81 -17.31 -11.05
N GLY A 98 -21.23 -18.40 -11.68
CA GLY A 98 -20.37 -19.41 -12.29
C GLY A 98 -19.53 -18.81 -13.41
N CYS A 99 -18.47 -18.08 -13.06
CA CYS A 99 -17.37 -17.84 -13.96
C CYS A 99 -16.43 -19.05 -13.84
N LYS A 100 -16.81 -20.14 -14.51
CA LYS A 100 -15.96 -21.32 -14.77
C LYS A 100 -14.83 -20.99 -15.75
N SER A 101 -14.25 -19.78 -15.70
CA SER A 101 -12.95 -19.54 -16.32
C SER A 101 -11.90 -19.81 -15.25
N ALA A 102 -11.20 -20.91 -15.42
CA ALA A 102 -10.13 -21.35 -14.53
C ALA A 102 -9.16 -20.21 -14.17
N ASN A 103 -8.94 -20.01 -12.88
CA ASN A 103 -7.66 -19.57 -12.30
C ASN A 103 -7.09 -18.17 -12.61
N ASP A 104 -7.84 -17.24 -13.21
CA ASP A 104 -7.36 -15.87 -13.37
C ASP A 104 -7.50 -15.08 -12.06
N ALA A 105 -6.45 -15.11 -11.23
CA ALA A 105 -6.36 -14.34 -10.00
C ALA A 105 -6.70 -12.86 -10.25
N TYR A 106 -7.64 -12.30 -9.48
CA TYR A 106 -8.05 -10.90 -9.61
C TYR A 106 -6.92 -9.97 -9.17
N ASN A 107 -6.12 -9.52 -10.13
CA ASN A 107 -4.93 -8.71 -9.90
C ASN A 107 -5.20 -7.22 -10.19
N ILE A 108 -4.14 -6.41 -10.11
CA ILE A 108 -4.24 -4.96 -10.33
C ILE A 108 -4.69 -4.59 -11.75
N HIS A 109 -4.40 -5.39 -12.77
CA HIS A 109 -4.84 -5.14 -14.14
C HIS A 109 -6.34 -5.35 -14.30
N SER A 110 -6.84 -6.47 -13.75
CA SER A 110 -8.28 -6.74 -13.71
C SER A 110 -9.01 -5.62 -12.97
N PHE A 111 -8.48 -5.19 -11.82
CA PHE A 111 -9.02 -4.05 -11.08
C PHE A 111 -9.05 -2.76 -11.89
N VAL A 112 -7.91 -2.33 -12.46
CA VAL A 112 -7.85 -1.06 -13.19
C VAL A 112 -8.76 -1.09 -14.42
N ARG A 113 -8.79 -2.20 -15.17
CA ARG A 113 -9.69 -2.37 -16.32
C ARG A 113 -11.15 -2.20 -15.90
N ASP A 114 -11.58 -2.97 -14.90
CA ASP A 114 -12.98 -2.99 -14.46
C ASP A 114 -13.39 -1.63 -13.85
N ALA A 115 -12.51 -1.03 -13.03
CA ALA A 115 -12.75 0.27 -12.40
C ALA A 115 -12.83 1.41 -13.43
N VAL A 116 -11.94 1.44 -14.43
CA VAL A 116 -11.95 2.47 -15.48
C VAL A 116 -13.21 2.35 -16.32
N SER A 117 -13.55 1.13 -16.77
CA SER A 117 -14.77 0.88 -17.54
C SER A 117 -16.02 1.33 -16.77
N TYR A 118 -16.06 1.06 -15.45
CA TYR A 118 -17.17 1.49 -14.60
C TYR A 118 -17.23 3.00 -14.43
N ILE A 119 -16.10 3.65 -14.14
CA ILE A 119 -16.02 5.11 -13.96
C ILE A 119 -16.50 5.84 -15.22
N GLU A 120 -16.00 5.43 -16.39
CA GLU A 120 -16.36 6.06 -17.66
C GLU A 120 -17.85 5.87 -17.96
N SER A 121 -18.37 4.65 -17.80
CA SER A 121 -19.79 4.34 -17.99
C SER A 121 -20.69 5.11 -17.01
N PHE A 122 -20.31 5.19 -15.74
CA PHE A 122 -21.08 5.90 -14.72
C PHE A 122 -21.14 7.41 -15.02
N LEU A 123 -20.00 8.02 -15.35
CA LEU A 123 -19.90 9.45 -15.67
C LEU A 123 -20.54 9.80 -17.01
N SER A 124 -20.60 8.87 -17.99
CA SER A 124 -21.28 9.10 -19.26
C SER A 124 -22.79 9.04 -19.12
N THR A 125 -23.29 8.06 -18.36
CA THR A 125 -24.72 7.76 -18.20
C THR A 125 -25.44 8.78 -17.31
N HIS A 126 -24.74 9.32 -16.31
CA HIS A 126 -25.31 10.25 -15.34
C HIS A 126 -24.74 11.65 -15.51
N SER A 127 -25.58 12.68 -15.45
CA SER A 127 -25.15 14.08 -15.41
C SER A 127 -26.15 14.91 -14.60
N PRO A 128 -25.71 15.64 -13.56
CA PRO A 128 -24.36 15.68 -12.98
C PRO A 128 -24.00 14.37 -12.24
N ALA A 129 -22.72 13.98 -12.29
CA ALA A 129 -22.21 12.77 -11.65
C ALA A 129 -20.78 12.94 -11.13
N ALA A 130 -20.47 12.25 -10.04
CA ALA A 130 -19.13 12.19 -9.49
C ALA A 130 -18.76 10.80 -8.98
N VAL A 131 -17.49 10.44 -9.14
CA VAL A 131 -16.92 9.23 -8.53
C VAL A 131 -15.90 9.63 -7.48
N VAL A 132 -15.99 9.06 -6.28
CA VAL A 132 -15.05 9.28 -5.19
C VAL A 132 -14.26 8.00 -4.96
N VAL A 133 -13.00 7.98 -5.39
CA VAL A 133 -12.08 6.86 -5.18
C VAL A 133 -11.48 6.96 -3.78
N CYS A 134 -11.62 5.92 -2.96
CA CYS A 134 -11.10 5.88 -1.59
C CYS A 134 -10.39 4.55 -1.31
N GLY A 135 -9.18 4.57 -0.76
CA GLY A 135 -8.48 3.33 -0.39
C GLY A 135 -7.13 3.54 0.28
N GLY A 136 -6.68 2.54 1.03
CA GLY A 136 -5.34 2.53 1.65
C GLY A 136 -4.23 1.97 0.75
N THR A 137 -4.58 1.22 -0.30
CA THR A 137 -3.57 0.60 -1.16
C THR A 137 -3.04 1.62 -2.16
N CYS A 138 -2.04 2.40 -1.74
CA CYS A 138 -1.49 3.52 -2.50
C CYS A 138 -1.04 3.12 -3.92
N TYR A 139 -0.58 1.88 -4.11
CA TYR A 139 -0.18 1.37 -5.42
C TYR A 139 -1.35 1.20 -6.39
N TYR A 140 -2.51 0.74 -5.91
CA TYR A 140 -3.74 0.60 -6.71
C TYR A 140 -4.31 1.97 -7.06
N VAL A 141 -4.39 2.87 -6.09
CA VAL A 141 -4.79 4.26 -6.32
C VAL A 141 -3.90 4.92 -7.38
N GLN A 142 -2.58 4.73 -7.26
CA GLN A 142 -1.61 5.26 -8.22
C GLN A 142 -1.86 4.68 -9.63
N SER A 143 -2.10 3.37 -9.73
CA SER A 143 -2.31 2.70 -11.02
C SER A 143 -3.64 3.07 -11.69
N LEU A 144 -4.67 3.40 -10.90
CA LEU A 144 -5.93 3.92 -11.41
C LEU A 144 -5.79 5.38 -11.87
N LEU A 145 -5.04 6.20 -11.13
CA LEU A 145 -4.84 7.62 -11.44
C LEU A 145 -4.00 7.85 -12.71
N PHE A 146 -2.96 7.04 -12.94
CA PHE A 146 -2.03 7.23 -14.06
C PHE A 146 -2.20 6.16 -15.13
N ASP A 147 -2.21 6.55 -16.40
CA ASP A 147 -2.47 5.62 -17.51
C ASP A 147 -1.30 4.66 -17.76
N ASN A 148 -0.08 5.19 -17.74
CA ASN A 148 1.13 4.50 -18.21
C ASN A 148 1.94 3.78 -17.10
N LEU A 149 1.33 3.47 -15.96
CA LEU A 149 2.07 2.86 -14.84
C LEU A 149 2.13 1.33 -14.92
N LEU A 150 1.09 0.72 -15.47
CA LEU A 150 0.94 -0.72 -15.60
C LEU A 150 1.44 -1.17 -16.98
N THR A 151 2.45 -2.03 -17.00
CA THR A 151 2.97 -2.65 -18.24
C THR A 151 2.29 -3.99 -18.49
N VAL A 152 2.14 -4.39 -19.76
CA VAL A 152 1.59 -5.70 -20.18
C VAL A 152 2.40 -6.86 -19.58
N GLU A 153 3.64 -6.62 -19.14
CA GLU A 153 4.53 -7.61 -18.53
C GLU A 153 4.11 -8.09 -17.13
N HIS A 154 3.17 -7.41 -16.49
CA HIS A 154 2.64 -7.75 -15.17
C HIS A 154 1.46 -8.75 -15.19
N THR A 155 0.98 -9.14 -16.37
CA THR A 155 -0.21 -10.00 -16.54
C THR A 155 -0.06 -11.41 -15.95
N HIS A 156 1.16 -11.92 -15.77
CA HIS A 156 1.41 -13.30 -15.33
C HIS A 156 1.74 -13.48 -13.85
N VAL A 157 1.51 -12.49 -12.98
CA VAL A 157 1.73 -12.67 -11.53
C VAL A 157 0.43 -13.09 -10.87
N SER A 158 0.21 -14.40 -10.84
CA SER A 158 -0.80 -14.99 -9.96
C SER A 158 -0.39 -14.76 -8.50
N GLY A 159 -1.26 -14.09 -7.74
CA GLY A 159 -1.34 -14.16 -6.28
C GLY A 159 -0.11 -13.74 -5.47
N CYS A 160 0.21 -12.45 -5.39
CA CYS A 160 0.89 -11.90 -4.20
C CYS A 160 0.61 -10.40 -4.07
N LEU A 161 -0.05 -10.03 -2.98
CA LEU A 161 -0.27 -8.66 -2.54
C LEU A 161 1.04 -7.87 -2.57
N ASP A 162 1.05 -6.75 -3.29
CA ASP A 162 2.08 -5.72 -3.24
C ASP A 162 2.02 -4.99 -1.88
N THR A 163 2.18 -5.72 -0.77
CA THR A 163 2.66 -5.16 0.48
C THR A 163 4.15 -4.90 0.32
N THR A 164 4.47 -3.66 -0.03
CA THR A 164 5.83 -3.14 -0.01
C THR A 164 6.38 -3.23 1.41
N GLY A 165 6.98 -4.37 1.77
CA GLY A 165 7.69 -4.54 3.03
C GLY A 165 7.65 -5.96 3.60
N GLY A 166 8.58 -6.79 3.13
CA GLY A 166 9.21 -7.84 3.95
C GLY A 166 8.36 -9.07 4.27
N CYS A 167 8.25 -9.98 3.32
CA CYS A 167 8.23 -11.41 3.60
C CYS A 167 9.25 -12.05 2.67
N ALA A 168 10.43 -12.35 3.21
CA ALA A 168 11.34 -13.31 2.61
C ALA A 168 10.69 -14.69 2.81
N GLU A 169 9.82 -15.08 1.89
CA GLU A 169 9.48 -16.49 1.72
C GLU A 169 10.71 -17.14 1.09
N HIS A 170 11.38 -17.98 1.88
CA HIS A 170 12.42 -18.88 1.43
C HIS A 170 11.93 -19.64 0.20
N THR A 171 12.47 -19.29 -0.97
CA THR A 171 12.44 -20.18 -2.13
C THR A 171 13.86 -20.65 -2.34
N GLU A 172 14.01 -21.95 -2.12
CA GLU A 172 15.09 -22.86 -2.44
C GLU A 172 16.33 -22.24 -3.11
N LEU A 173 17.41 -22.24 -2.33
CA LEU A 173 18.77 -22.17 -2.81
C LEU A 173 19.01 -23.37 -3.73
N ASN A 174 19.00 -23.15 -5.04
CA ASN A 174 19.77 -23.97 -5.96
C ASN A 174 20.38 -23.07 -7.05
N ASP A 175 21.66 -23.32 -7.29
CA ASP A 175 22.63 -22.68 -8.18
C ASP A 175 23.30 -21.37 -7.74
N GLY A 176 24.63 -21.46 -7.66
CA GLY A 176 25.56 -20.55 -7.01
C GLY A 176 25.80 -19.17 -7.66
N ASN A 177 24.82 -18.62 -8.38
CA ASN A 177 24.82 -17.21 -8.77
C ASN A 177 23.58 -16.53 -8.18
N SER A 178 23.79 -15.52 -7.33
CA SER A 178 22.66 -14.79 -6.77
C SER A 178 21.90 -14.10 -7.91
N LEU A 179 20.56 -14.07 -7.88
CA LEU A 179 19.73 -13.37 -8.88
C LEU A 179 20.16 -11.89 -9.07
N TRP A 180 20.79 -11.31 -8.05
CA TRP A 180 21.34 -9.97 -8.09
C TRP A 180 22.59 -9.87 -8.98
N ASP A 181 23.47 -10.89 -8.97
CA ASP A 181 24.65 -10.93 -9.84
C ASP A 181 24.22 -10.99 -11.32
N GLN A 182 23.19 -11.80 -11.63
CA GLN A 182 22.60 -11.82 -12.97
C GLN A 182 22.07 -10.43 -13.38
N LEU A 183 21.37 -9.74 -12.47
CA LEU A 183 20.87 -8.38 -12.76
C LEU A 183 22.02 -7.39 -12.94
N LYS A 184 23.09 -7.50 -12.16
CA LYS A 184 24.28 -6.64 -12.24
C LYS A 184 25.01 -6.81 -13.58
N ASP A 185 25.11 -8.04 -14.08
CA ASP A 185 25.71 -8.34 -15.37
C ASP A 185 24.87 -7.80 -16.55
N ILE A 186 23.53 -7.79 -16.39
CA ILE A 186 22.60 -7.25 -17.39
C ILE A 186 22.57 -5.71 -17.35
N ASP A 187 22.42 -5.13 -16.16
CA ASP A 187 22.18 -3.71 -15.93
C ASP A 187 22.74 -3.27 -14.56
N PRO A 188 24.00 -2.82 -14.50
CA PRO A 188 24.64 -2.43 -13.24
C PRO A 188 23.99 -1.17 -12.63
N ASP A 189 23.47 -0.27 -13.46
CA ASP A 189 22.86 0.99 -13.02
C ASP A 189 21.54 0.76 -12.29
N ILE A 190 20.73 -0.19 -12.77
CA ILE A 190 19.50 -0.57 -12.07
C ILE A 190 19.79 -1.48 -10.88
N ALA A 191 20.76 -2.40 -10.99
CA ALA A 191 21.13 -3.31 -9.91
C ALA A 191 21.58 -2.54 -8.65
N ALA A 192 22.31 -1.44 -8.83
CA ALA A 192 22.73 -0.56 -7.74
C ALA A 192 21.54 0.09 -6.98
N ARG A 193 20.34 0.15 -7.57
CA ARG A 193 19.17 0.73 -6.90
C ARG A 193 18.46 -0.25 -5.96
N TYR A 194 18.75 -1.54 -6.05
CA TYR A 194 18.07 -2.58 -5.28
C TYR A 194 19.05 -3.37 -4.39
N HIS A 195 18.59 -3.68 -3.18
CA HIS A 195 19.30 -4.58 -2.28
C HIS A 195 19.16 -6.04 -2.78
N PRO A 196 20.20 -6.89 -2.72
CA PRO A 196 20.13 -8.28 -3.22
C PRO A 196 19.00 -9.13 -2.63
N ASN A 197 18.62 -8.88 -1.38
CA ASN A 197 17.49 -9.54 -0.73
C ASN A 197 16.11 -9.16 -1.29
N ASP A 198 16.01 -8.15 -2.17
CA ASP A 198 14.75 -7.80 -2.85
C ASP A 198 14.51 -8.72 -4.06
N ILE A 199 14.53 -10.04 -3.79
CA ILE A 199 14.53 -11.13 -4.78
C ILE A 199 13.35 -10.97 -5.75
N ARG A 200 12.17 -10.59 -5.24
CA ARG A 200 10.96 -10.43 -6.04
C ARG A 200 11.11 -9.34 -7.10
N ARG A 201 11.66 -8.17 -6.74
CA ARG A 201 11.88 -7.08 -7.71
C ARG A 201 13.02 -7.40 -8.67
N ILE A 202 14.09 -7.98 -8.16
CA ILE A 202 15.25 -8.38 -8.98
C ILE A 202 14.83 -9.40 -10.03
N ARG A 203 14.12 -10.47 -9.63
CA ARG A 203 13.58 -11.48 -10.55
C ARG A 203 12.76 -10.84 -11.66
N ARG A 204 11.88 -9.90 -11.29
CA ARG A 204 11.07 -9.17 -12.27
C ARG A 204 11.92 -8.36 -13.25
N LEU A 205 12.96 -7.66 -12.79
CA LEU A 205 13.84 -6.90 -13.70
C LEU A 205 14.57 -7.83 -14.67
N VAL A 206 15.02 -9.00 -14.20
CA VAL A 206 15.60 -10.04 -15.03
C VAL A 206 14.56 -10.57 -16.04
N ASP A 207 13.31 -10.78 -15.63
CA ASP A 207 12.23 -11.24 -16.51
C ASP A 207 11.89 -10.21 -17.61
N ILE A 208 11.94 -8.91 -17.30
CA ILE A 208 11.78 -7.84 -18.30
C ILE A 208 12.85 -7.96 -19.37
N TYR A 209 14.11 -8.12 -18.97
CA TYR A 209 15.22 -8.30 -19.91
C TYR A 209 15.03 -9.55 -20.76
N LYS A 210 14.70 -10.69 -20.14
CA LYS A 210 14.47 -11.97 -20.85
C LYS A 210 13.33 -11.91 -21.87
N ARG A 211 12.28 -11.14 -21.61
CA ARG A 211 11.11 -11.03 -22.51
C ARG A 211 11.32 -10.00 -23.61
N THR A 212 11.92 -8.87 -23.29
CA THR A 212 12.04 -7.74 -24.23
C THR A 212 13.37 -7.69 -24.96
N ASN A 213 14.39 -8.41 -24.47
CA ASN A 213 15.81 -8.26 -24.84
C ASN A 213 16.31 -6.81 -24.73
N ARG A 214 15.65 -5.98 -23.90
CA ARG A 214 16.04 -4.60 -23.64
C ARG A 214 16.45 -4.44 -22.19
N ILE A 215 17.48 -3.62 -21.99
CA ILE A 215 18.00 -3.31 -20.65
C ILE A 215 16.88 -2.67 -19.81
N PRO A 216 16.62 -3.14 -18.58
CA PRO A 216 15.52 -2.61 -17.77
C PRO A 216 15.59 -1.09 -17.54
N SER A 217 16.77 -0.52 -17.28
CA SER A 217 16.96 0.93 -17.13
C SER A 217 16.52 1.70 -18.36
N ASP A 218 16.87 1.25 -19.57
CA ASP A 218 16.41 1.83 -20.82
C ASP A 218 14.91 1.71 -21.00
N VAL A 219 14.31 0.57 -20.64
CA VAL A 219 12.86 0.39 -20.64
C VAL A 219 12.19 1.37 -19.67
N TYR A 220 12.78 1.68 -18.51
CA TYR A 220 12.23 2.69 -17.60
C TYR A 220 12.44 4.13 -18.09
N ASN A 221 13.59 4.44 -18.68
CA ASN A 221 13.94 5.78 -19.16
C ASN A 221 13.19 6.14 -20.45
N SER A 222 12.93 5.15 -21.31
CA SER A 222 12.15 5.32 -22.54
C SER A 222 10.64 5.36 -22.32
N ARG A 223 10.15 5.18 -21.08
CA ARG A 223 8.74 5.34 -20.77
C ARG A 223 8.32 6.78 -20.97
N GLU A 224 7.15 6.95 -21.56
CA GLU A 224 6.49 8.25 -21.55
C GLU A 224 6.32 8.74 -20.11
N LYS A 225 6.43 10.06 -19.94
CA LYS A 225 6.13 10.71 -18.68
C LYS A 225 4.73 10.30 -18.19
N PRO A 226 4.53 10.18 -16.88
CA PRO A 226 3.22 9.83 -16.34
C PRO A 226 2.17 10.82 -16.85
N ARG A 227 1.03 10.29 -17.30
CA ARG A 227 -0.16 11.06 -17.69
C ARG A 227 -1.32 10.69 -16.79
N LEU A 228 -2.16 11.66 -16.46
CA LEU A 228 -3.41 11.39 -15.75
C LEU A 228 -4.34 10.61 -16.69
N ARG A 229 -4.94 9.55 -16.17
CA ARG A 229 -5.91 8.73 -16.90
C ARG A 229 -7.21 9.49 -17.15
N PHE A 230 -7.61 10.32 -16.19
CA PHE A 230 -8.84 11.11 -16.26
C PHE A 230 -8.52 12.58 -16.58
N CYS A 231 -9.52 13.29 -17.11
CA CYS A 231 -9.37 14.69 -17.50
C CYS A 231 -8.82 15.54 -16.34
N PRO A 232 -7.68 16.24 -16.50
CA PRO A 232 -7.05 16.98 -15.42
C PRO A 232 -7.94 18.07 -14.80
N SER A 233 -8.81 18.71 -15.60
CA SER A 233 -9.69 19.79 -15.12
C SER A 233 -10.81 19.29 -14.20
N THR A 234 -11.13 18.00 -14.23
CA THR A 234 -12.20 17.38 -13.43
C THR A 234 -11.71 16.28 -12.49
N CYS A 235 -10.39 16.13 -12.37
CA CYS A 235 -9.73 15.20 -11.47
C CYS A 235 -9.13 15.94 -10.27
N PHE A 236 -9.63 15.63 -9.07
CA PHE A 236 -9.23 16.25 -7.82
C PHE A 236 -8.66 15.21 -6.86
N ILE A 237 -7.68 15.61 -6.06
CA ILE A 237 -7.02 14.73 -5.09
C ILE A 237 -7.09 15.41 -3.72
N LEU A 238 -7.64 14.69 -2.74
CA LEU A 238 -7.74 15.09 -1.35
C LEU A 238 -6.86 14.18 -0.50
N TRP A 239 -5.85 14.74 0.15
CA TRP A 239 -4.99 14.00 1.07
C TRP A 239 -5.39 14.26 2.52
N THR A 240 -5.87 13.23 3.21
CA THR A 240 -6.07 13.26 4.66
C THR A 240 -4.71 13.11 5.33
N HIS A 241 -4.04 14.22 5.62
CA HIS A 241 -2.68 14.23 6.18
C HIS A 241 -2.74 14.21 7.72
N ILE A 242 -1.88 13.41 8.32
CA ILE A 242 -1.68 13.38 9.76
C ILE A 242 -0.22 13.03 10.04
N GLU A 243 0.36 13.70 11.02
CA GLU A 243 1.73 13.42 11.47
C GLU A 243 1.80 12.08 12.20
N LEU A 244 2.93 11.36 12.03
CA LEU A 244 3.08 10.01 12.58
C LEU A 244 2.93 9.96 14.10
N GLU A 245 3.40 10.99 14.81
CA GLU A 245 3.30 11.05 16.28
C GLU A 245 1.86 11.18 16.76
N LYS A 246 1.00 11.87 16.01
CA LYS A 246 -0.45 11.99 16.30
C LYS A 246 -1.26 10.79 15.77
N LEU A 247 -0.76 10.10 14.74
CA LEU A 247 -1.43 8.94 14.14
C LEU A 247 -1.31 7.68 15.01
N ARG A 248 -0.15 7.44 15.61
CA ARG A 248 0.11 6.28 16.49
C ARG A 248 -0.97 6.04 17.56
N PRO A 249 -1.32 7.03 18.40
CA PRO A 249 -2.34 6.81 19.43
C PRO A 249 -3.73 6.51 18.82
N LYS A 250 -4.09 7.15 17.70
CA LYS A 250 -5.36 6.85 16.99
C LYS A 250 -5.41 5.42 16.47
N LEU A 251 -4.29 4.90 15.96
CA LEU A 251 -4.21 3.51 15.47
C LEU A 251 -4.31 2.50 16.61
N ASN A 252 -3.66 2.77 17.74
CA ASN A 252 -3.72 1.90 18.90
C ASN A 252 -5.13 1.86 19.49
N ALA A 253 -5.75 3.02 19.70
CA ALA A 253 -7.14 3.12 20.19
C ALA A 253 -8.12 2.42 19.23
N ARG A 254 -7.90 2.50 17.92
CA ARG A 254 -8.70 1.75 16.95
C ARG A 254 -8.60 0.25 17.15
N ILE A 255 -7.40 -0.29 17.41
CA ILE A 255 -7.23 -1.72 17.66
C ILE A 255 -7.99 -2.13 18.93
N ASP A 256 -7.98 -1.29 19.97
CA ASP A 256 -8.74 -1.57 21.19
C ASP A 256 -10.26 -1.65 20.88
N VAL A 257 -10.79 -0.74 20.05
CA VAL A 257 -12.18 -0.82 19.54
C VAL A 257 -12.42 -2.07 18.67
N MET A 258 -11.44 -2.52 17.89
CA MET A 258 -11.57 -3.75 17.10
C MET A 258 -11.66 -4.99 18.00
N VAL A 259 -10.96 -4.98 19.15
CA VAL A 259 -11.06 -6.04 20.17
C VAL A 259 -12.45 -6.07 20.77
N GLU A 260 -13.00 -4.91 21.15
CA GLU A 260 -14.38 -4.79 21.66
C GLU A 260 -15.42 -5.28 20.64
N LYS A 261 -15.20 -5.04 19.35
CA LYS A 261 -16.05 -5.55 18.26
C LYS A 261 -15.92 -7.06 18.02
N GLY A 262 -14.94 -7.73 18.64
CA GLY A 262 -14.77 -9.18 18.54
C GLY A 262 -13.84 -9.64 17.43
N ILE A 263 -12.75 -8.90 17.12
CA ILE A 263 -11.74 -9.29 16.13
C ILE A 263 -11.17 -10.71 16.37
N ILE A 264 -11.00 -11.10 17.63
CA ILE A 264 -10.46 -12.42 18.01
C ILE A 264 -11.43 -13.51 17.58
N GLU A 265 -12.72 -13.34 17.87
CA GLU A 265 -13.76 -14.31 17.52
C GLU A 265 -13.97 -14.38 16.00
N GLU A 266 -13.85 -13.25 15.31
CA GLU A 266 -13.86 -13.20 13.85
C GLU A 266 -12.71 -14.02 13.26
N CYS A 267 -11.48 -13.81 13.74
CA CYS A 267 -10.31 -14.57 13.29
C CYS A 267 -10.44 -16.07 13.63
N ARG A 268 -10.95 -16.40 14.82
CA ARG A 268 -11.17 -17.78 15.25
C ARG A 268 -12.14 -18.51 14.33
N LYS A 269 -13.28 -17.91 14.01
CA LYS A 269 -14.28 -18.47 13.09
C LYS A 269 -13.72 -18.67 11.69
N PHE A 270 -12.91 -17.71 11.21
CA PHE A 270 -12.27 -17.83 9.90
C PHE A 270 -11.22 -18.96 9.89
N ALA A 271 -10.35 -19.02 10.90
CA ALA A 271 -9.36 -20.08 11.05
C ALA A 271 -10.02 -21.47 11.14
N GLN A 272 -11.13 -21.60 11.88
CA GLN A 272 -11.88 -22.85 12.00
C GLN A 272 -12.44 -23.35 10.66
N ARG A 273 -12.83 -22.44 9.76
CA ARG A 273 -13.37 -22.81 8.43
C ARG A 273 -12.30 -23.20 7.43
N HIS A 274 -11.11 -22.61 7.53
CA HIS A 274 -10.03 -22.72 6.55
C HIS A 274 -8.78 -23.41 7.12
N LYS A 275 -8.93 -24.37 8.05
CA LYS A 275 -7.81 -24.90 8.86
C LYS A 275 -6.58 -25.34 8.07
N GLU A 276 -6.78 -25.95 6.90
CA GLU A 276 -5.70 -26.54 6.10
C GLU A 276 -4.99 -25.52 5.20
N ASP A 277 -5.71 -24.48 4.75
CA ASP A 277 -5.27 -23.54 3.73
C ASP A 277 -5.18 -22.08 4.24
N VAL A 278 -5.45 -21.81 5.51
CA VAL A 278 -5.57 -20.44 6.05
C VAL A 278 -4.37 -19.54 5.74
N PHE A 279 -3.16 -20.11 5.66
CA PHE A 279 -1.93 -19.37 5.38
C PHE A 279 -1.67 -19.14 3.87
N THR A 280 -2.31 -19.92 2.99
CA THR A 280 -2.20 -19.75 1.54
C THR A 280 -3.20 -18.71 1.03
N LEU A 281 -4.34 -18.57 1.72
CA LEU A 281 -5.39 -17.61 1.37
C LEU A 281 -4.88 -16.14 1.39
N PRO A 282 -5.28 -15.31 0.42
CA PRO A 282 -4.98 -13.87 0.43
C PRO A 282 -5.39 -13.15 1.73
N LEU A 283 -6.57 -13.48 2.27
CA LEU A 283 -7.04 -12.93 3.55
C LEU A 283 -6.19 -13.38 4.75
N GLY A 284 -5.58 -14.57 4.67
CA GLY A 284 -4.63 -15.05 5.67
C GLY A 284 -3.38 -14.16 5.82
N LYS A 285 -3.05 -13.40 4.78
CA LYS A 285 -1.92 -12.47 4.75
C LYS A 285 -2.27 -11.05 5.28
N ALA A 286 -3.54 -10.80 5.61
CA ALA A 286 -3.99 -9.51 6.11
C ALA A 286 -3.35 -9.17 7.47
N ILE A 287 -3.02 -7.89 7.66
CA ILE A 287 -2.62 -7.35 8.97
C ILE A 287 -3.84 -7.41 9.90
N GLY A 288 -3.69 -8.00 11.08
CA GLY A 288 -4.78 -8.38 11.96
C GLY A 288 -4.84 -9.89 12.08
N PHE A 289 -5.17 -10.56 10.98
CA PHE A 289 -5.31 -12.01 10.97
C PHE A 289 -3.97 -12.73 11.20
N LYS A 290 -2.92 -12.36 10.46
CA LYS A 290 -1.61 -13.03 10.56
C LYS A 290 -0.95 -12.92 11.94
N GLU A 291 -1.25 -11.86 12.69
CA GLU A 291 -0.80 -11.71 14.07
C GLU A 291 -1.65 -12.54 15.02
N ILE A 292 -2.98 -12.42 14.93
CA ILE A 292 -3.91 -13.09 15.84
C ILE A 292 -3.89 -14.61 15.67
N VAL A 293 -3.69 -15.13 14.46
CA VAL A 293 -3.64 -16.58 14.21
C VAL A 293 -2.56 -17.28 15.03
N SER A 294 -1.49 -16.58 15.40
CA SER A 294 -0.41 -17.14 16.23
C SER A 294 -0.86 -17.47 17.66
N SER A 295 -1.90 -16.79 18.16
CA SER A 295 -2.52 -17.02 19.47
C SER A 295 -3.44 -18.26 19.51
N PHE A 296 -3.77 -18.83 18.35
CA PHE A 296 -4.61 -20.01 18.26
C PHE A 296 -3.81 -21.31 18.23
N ASP A 297 -4.36 -22.34 18.86
CA ASP A 297 -4.00 -23.74 18.65
C ASP A 297 -4.93 -24.35 17.60
N MET A 298 -4.33 -24.83 16.51
CA MET A 298 -5.01 -25.41 15.35
C MET A 298 -4.90 -26.94 15.33
N SER A 299 -4.22 -27.57 16.29
CA SER A 299 -3.92 -29.00 16.29
C SER A 299 -5.14 -29.90 16.57
N GLY A 300 -6.19 -29.36 17.19
CA GLY A 300 -7.41 -30.09 17.56
C GLY A 300 -8.59 -29.95 16.59
N SER A 301 -9.68 -30.66 16.89
CA SER A 301 -10.97 -30.59 16.17
C SER A 301 -11.62 -29.22 16.22
N GLU A 302 -11.32 -28.41 17.25
CA GLU A 302 -11.73 -27.01 17.35
C GLU A 302 -10.51 -26.11 17.55
N VAL A 303 -10.52 -24.94 16.92
CA VAL A 303 -9.52 -23.89 17.12
C VAL A 303 -9.73 -23.31 18.51
N GLN A 304 -8.72 -23.39 19.36
CA GLN A 304 -8.75 -22.88 20.74
C GLN A 304 -7.69 -21.81 20.96
N LEU A 305 -7.87 -20.99 22.00
CA LEU A 305 -6.88 -20.00 22.41
C LEU A 305 -5.78 -20.69 23.23
N LYS A 306 -4.51 -20.42 22.91
CA LYS A 306 -3.36 -20.97 23.67
C LYS A 306 -3.28 -20.41 25.10
N GLY A 307 -3.73 -19.18 25.30
CA GLY A 307 -3.71 -18.48 26.58
C GLY A 307 -3.86 -16.97 26.42
N GLU A 308 -4.10 -16.26 27.53
CA GLU A 308 -4.26 -14.79 27.54
C GLU A 308 -2.95 -14.06 27.18
N ARG A 309 -1.81 -14.67 27.54
CA ARG A 309 -0.49 -14.11 27.25
C ARG A 309 -0.23 -14.03 25.75
N GLU A 310 -0.48 -15.11 25.02
CA GLU A 310 -0.28 -15.21 23.58
C GLU A 310 -1.21 -14.26 22.81
N VAL A 311 -2.43 -14.07 23.32
CA VAL A 311 -3.37 -13.07 22.80
C VAL A 311 -2.80 -11.66 22.98
N SER A 312 -2.31 -11.32 24.17
CA SER A 312 -1.71 -10.00 24.41
C SER A 312 -0.48 -9.76 23.52
N GLU A 313 0.41 -10.74 23.39
CA GLU A 313 1.60 -10.64 22.53
C GLU A 313 1.19 -10.45 21.05
N SER A 314 0.13 -11.13 20.60
CA SER A 314 -0.43 -10.98 19.26
C SER A 314 -1.03 -9.60 19.02
N LEU A 315 -1.74 -9.03 20.01
CA LEU A 315 -2.30 -7.69 19.94
C LEU A 315 -1.20 -6.61 19.91
N ASP A 316 -0.12 -6.80 20.66
CA ASP A 316 1.04 -5.91 20.61
C ASP A 316 1.73 -5.96 19.24
N LEU A 317 1.89 -7.16 18.68
CA LEU A 317 2.43 -7.34 17.33
C LEU A 317 1.52 -6.67 16.28
N LEU A 318 0.20 -6.77 16.43
CA LEU A 318 -0.79 -6.10 15.58
C LEU A 318 -0.63 -4.57 15.65
N LYS A 319 -0.46 -4.00 16.85
CA LYS A 319 -0.19 -2.57 17.04
C LYS A 319 1.10 -2.16 16.33
N VAL A 320 2.18 -2.93 16.48
CA VAL A 320 3.48 -2.65 15.82
C VAL A 320 3.36 -2.69 14.30
N ASN A 321 2.75 -3.75 13.75
CA ASN A 321 2.66 -3.94 12.30
C ASN A 321 1.68 -2.96 11.63
N THR A 322 0.59 -2.60 12.30
CA THR A 322 -0.34 -1.55 11.84
C THR A 322 0.38 -0.20 11.75
N ASN A 323 1.15 0.16 12.78
CA ASN A 323 1.94 1.40 12.77
C ASN A 323 3.03 1.39 11.69
N ARG A 324 3.67 0.24 11.47
CA ARG A 324 4.65 0.05 10.38
C ARG A 324 4.00 0.29 9.01
N TYR A 325 2.82 -0.29 8.78
CA TYR A 325 2.08 -0.13 7.54
C TYR A 325 1.64 1.32 7.31
N ALA A 326 1.08 1.98 8.33
CA ALA A 326 0.72 3.39 8.25
C ALA A 326 1.93 4.29 7.92
N ARG A 327 3.09 4.02 8.53
CA ARG A 327 4.34 4.72 8.21
C ARG A 327 4.75 4.52 6.76
N GLN A 328 4.68 3.29 6.25
CA GLN A 328 5.00 2.99 4.85
C GLN A 328 4.08 3.75 3.90
N GLN A 329 2.77 3.80 4.17
CA GLN A 329 1.81 4.56 3.37
C GLN A 329 2.14 6.06 3.37
N CYS A 330 2.40 6.64 4.55
CA CYS A 330 2.82 8.05 4.65
C CYS A 330 4.10 8.34 3.86
N GLN A 331 5.10 7.45 3.95
CA GLN A 331 6.35 7.57 3.19
C GLN A 331 6.13 7.40 1.69
N TRP A 332 5.26 6.49 1.28
CA TRP A 332 4.90 6.28 -0.13
C TRP A 332 4.26 7.53 -0.72
N ILE A 333 3.27 8.11 -0.03
CA ILE A 333 2.62 9.34 -0.48
C ILE A 333 3.67 10.46 -0.60
N LYS A 334 4.47 10.68 0.45
CA LYS A 334 5.48 11.75 0.48
C LYS A 334 6.59 11.61 -0.58
N ASN A 335 7.13 10.40 -0.74
CA ASN A 335 8.34 10.20 -1.56
C ASN A 335 8.02 9.83 -3.02
N ARG A 336 6.92 9.10 -3.25
CA ARG A 336 6.59 8.57 -4.59
C ARG A 336 5.42 9.30 -5.22
N PHE A 337 4.34 9.51 -4.46
CA PHE A 337 3.13 10.12 -5.00
C PHE A 337 3.32 11.63 -5.25
N LEU A 338 3.81 12.37 -4.25
CA LEU A 338 4.09 13.81 -4.39
C LEU A 338 5.09 14.10 -5.52
N GLY A 339 6.17 13.33 -5.62
CA GLY A 339 7.20 13.54 -6.65
C GLY A 339 6.62 13.45 -8.06
N ARG A 340 5.79 12.44 -8.33
CA ARG A 340 5.12 12.26 -9.63
C ARG A 340 4.07 13.32 -9.90
N LEU A 341 3.31 13.69 -8.87
CA LEU A 341 2.30 14.75 -9.01
C LEU A 341 2.95 16.11 -9.28
N ARG A 342 4.10 16.44 -8.68
CA ARG A 342 4.83 17.68 -8.99
C ARG A 342 5.28 17.71 -10.45
N GLU A 343 5.88 16.62 -10.93
CA GLU A 343 6.31 16.54 -12.33
C GLU A 343 5.14 16.77 -13.30
N LEU A 344 3.97 16.17 -13.00
CA LEU A 344 2.79 16.30 -13.84
C LEU A 344 2.14 17.68 -13.73
N PHE A 345 1.84 18.13 -12.51
CA PHE A 345 1.09 19.37 -12.30
C PHE A 345 1.88 20.62 -12.67
N ALA A 346 3.21 20.58 -12.60
CA ALA A 346 4.06 21.65 -13.14
C ALA A 346 3.85 21.86 -14.65
N THR A 347 3.53 20.80 -15.39
CA THR A 347 3.28 20.90 -16.84
C THR A 347 1.88 21.39 -17.19
N VAL A 348 0.90 21.20 -16.31
CA VAL A 348 -0.53 21.51 -16.57
C VAL A 348 -1.04 22.71 -15.76
N ASN A 349 -0.22 23.30 -14.89
CA ASN A 349 -0.57 24.41 -14.00
C ASN A 349 -1.84 24.18 -13.14
N LEU A 350 -1.99 22.95 -12.63
CA LEU A 350 -3.17 22.50 -11.85
C LEU A 350 -2.80 22.11 -10.42
N GLU A 351 -1.83 22.80 -9.81
CA GLU A 351 -1.36 22.53 -8.44
C GLU A 351 -2.46 22.58 -7.39
N GLU A 352 -3.51 23.35 -7.67
CA GLU A 352 -4.67 23.55 -6.80
C GLU A 352 -5.65 22.37 -6.83
N ASN A 353 -5.48 21.41 -7.74
CA ASN A 353 -6.30 20.19 -7.78
C ASN A 353 -5.84 19.16 -6.73
N PHE A 354 -4.76 19.44 -6.01
CA PHE A 354 -4.28 18.60 -4.93
C PHE A 354 -4.22 19.37 -3.61
N VAL A 355 -5.13 19.01 -2.71
CA VAL A 355 -5.29 19.64 -1.39
C VAL A 355 -5.07 18.60 -0.30
N ALA A 356 -4.39 19.00 0.77
CA ALA A 356 -4.28 18.24 1.98
C ALA A 356 -5.08 18.91 3.12
N VAL A 357 -5.72 18.08 3.94
CA VAL A 357 -6.47 18.48 5.14
C VAL A 357 -5.85 17.83 6.37
N ASP A 358 -5.93 18.49 7.52
CA ASP A 358 -5.37 17.97 8.77
C ASP A 358 -6.34 17.01 9.46
N ALA A 359 -6.06 15.71 9.36
CA ALA A 359 -6.81 14.66 10.04
C ALA A 359 -6.44 14.52 11.54
N SER A 360 -5.53 15.35 12.07
CA SER A 360 -5.21 15.41 13.49
C SER A 360 -6.21 16.25 14.29
N ALA A 361 -6.95 17.15 13.63
CA ALA A 361 -7.98 17.99 14.23
C ALA A 361 -9.16 17.19 14.81
N SER A 362 -10.07 17.89 15.50
CA SER A 362 -11.33 17.30 15.96
C SER A 362 -12.13 16.76 14.77
N PRO A 363 -12.97 15.71 14.94
CA PRO A 363 -13.76 15.16 13.85
C PRO A 363 -14.63 16.20 13.13
N SER A 364 -15.20 17.16 13.87
CA SER A 364 -16.00 18.25 13.31
C SER A 364 -15.19 19.21 12.45
N ASP A 365 -14.00 19.61 12.91
CA ASP A 365 -13.14 20.50 12.14
C ASP A 365 -12.54 19.81 10.92
N PHE A 366 -12.12 18.54 11.06
CA PHE A 366 -11.68 17.72 9.93
C PHE A 366 -12.75 17.64 8.83
N LEU A 367 -14.00 17.34 9.20
CA LEU A 367 -15.12 17.27 8.25
C LEU A 367 -15.42 18.63 7.61
N ARG A 368 -15.29 19.73 8.36
CA ARG A 368 -15.42 21.09 7.85
C ARG A 368 -14.32 21.40 6.83
N GLN A 369 -13.07 21.04 7.10
CA GLN A 369 -11.96 21.20 6.15
C GLN A 369 -12.20 20.41 4.86
N VAL A 370 -12.71 19.18 4.96
CA VAL A 370 -13.08 18.37 3.78
C VAL A 370 -14.18 19.07 2.96
N GLU A 371 -15.22 19.60 3.61
CA GLU A 371 -16.28 20.35 2.93
C GLU A 371 -15.73 21.59 2.21
N VAL A 372 -14.87 22.37 2.87
CA VAL A 372 -14.19 23.53 2.27
C VAL A 372 -13.36 23.12 1.05
N ALA A 373 -12.62 22.01 1.12
CA ALA A 373 -11.83 21.49 -0.01
C ALA A 373 -12.71 21.14 -1.22
N VAL A 374 -13.86 20.50 -1.01
CA VAL A 374 -14.79 20.13 -2.10
C VAL A 374 -15.42 21.37 -2.75
N LEU A 375 -15.81 22.35 -1.94
CA LEU A 375 -16.34 23.62 -2.43
C LEU A 375 -15.28 24.38 -3.24
N PHE A 376 -14.02 24.38 -2.76
CA PHE A 376 -12.89 24.96 -3.49
C PHE A 376 -12.67 24.29 -4.84
N PHE A 377 -12.65 22.95 -4.90
CA PHE A 377 -12.51 22.21 -6.17
C PHE A 377 -13.64 22.51 -7.17
N THR A 378 -14.87 22.63 -6.68
CA THR A 378 -16.05 22.76 -7.53
C THR A 378 -16.26 24.19 -8.02
N LYS A 379 -16.17 25.17 -7.11
CA LYS A 379 -16.54 26.55 -7.41
C LYS A 379 -15.34 27.43 -7.78
N ARG A 380 -14.11 26.97 -7.50
CA ARG A 380 -12.86 27.78 -7.59
C ARG A 380 -12.91 29.10 -6.82
N THR A 381 -13.93 29.28 -5.99
CA THR A 381 -14.15 30.45 -5.16
C THR A 381 -14.17 29.98 -3.72
N CYS A 382 -13.24 30.47 -2.92
CA CYS A 382 -13.44 30.52 -1.49
C CYS A 382 -12.69 31.73 -0.96
N ASP A 383 -13.43 32.72 -0.44
CA ASP A 383 -12.86 33.84 0.31
C ASP A 383 -12.15 33.38 1.60
N ASN A 384 -12.26 32.08 1.96
CA ASN A 384 -11.71 31.52 3.19
C ASN A 384 -11.13 30.11 2.98
N VAL A 385 -9.94 30.02 2.38
CA VAL A 385 -9.15 28.78 2.20
C VAL A 385 -8.51 28.27 3.50
N ALA A 386 -8.97 28.79 4.65
CA ALA A 386 -8.39 28.53 5.96
C ALA A 386 -8.42 27.04 6.33
N GLY A 387 -7.25 26.48 6.63
CA GLY A 387 -7.08 25.07 7.00
C GLY A 387 -6.78 24.12 5.84
N LEU A 388 -6.80 24.59 4.59
CA LEU A 388 -6.33 23.81 3.45
C LEU A 388 -4.83 23.98 3.23
N PHE A 389 -4.15 22.86 2.99
CA PHE A 389 -2.73 22.85 2.65
C PHE A 389 -2.56 22.46 1.18
N PHE A 390 -1.69 23.17 0.47
CA PHE A 390 -1.36 22.89 -0.93
C PHE A 390 0.04 22.26 -1.01
N PRO A 391 0.17 20.93 -1.10
CA PRO A 391 1.47 20.28 -0.95
C PRO A 391 2.43 20.52 -2.13
N LEU A 392 1.89 20.87 -3.30
CA LEU A 392 2.68 21.10 -4.52
C LEU A 392 3.33 22.49 -4.54
N LYS A 393 2.68 23.50 -3.95
CA LYS A 393 3.23 24.86 -3.79
C LYS A 393 4.46 24.93 -2.87
N LYS A 394 4.78 23.85 -2.14
CA LYS A 394 6.00 23.75 -1.35
C LYS A 394 7.15 23.27 -2.24
N ASP A 395 8.15 24.12 -2.41
CA ASP A 395 9.45 23.72 -2.95
C ASP A 395 10.04 22.60 -2.08
N VAL A 396 10.18 21.43 -2.68
CA VAL A 396 10.89 20.32 -2.06
C VAL A 396 11.83 19.76 -3.11
N SER A 397 13.11 19.75 -2.76
CA SER A 397 14.16 19.11 -3.55
C SER A 397 13.73 17.68 -3.92
N ILE A 398 13.73 17.36 -5.21
CA ILE A 398 13.51 15.98 -5.67
C ILE A 398 14.64 15.13 -5.06
N PRO A 399 14.34 14.13 -4.23
CA PRO A 399 15.37 13.28 -3.64
C PRO A 399 16.14 12.57 -4.74
N SER A 400 17.47 12.57 -4.68
CA SER A 400 18.30 11.77 -5.58
C SER A 400 17.97 10.27 -5.43
N PRO A 401 18.04 9.48 -6.52
CA PRO A 401 17.82 8.04 -6.42
C PRO A 401 18.81 7.40 -5.44
N VAL A 402 18.31 6.57 -4.53
CA VAL A 402 19.14 5.85 -3.56
C VAL A 402 19.95 4.76 -4.27
N ARG A 403 21.27 4.78 -4.08
CA ARG A 403 22.18 3.73 -4.56
C ARG A 403 22.65 2.86 -3.40
N HIS A 404 22.86 1.58 -3.65
CA HIS A 404 23.39 0.61 -2.71
C HIS A 404 24.84 0.30 -3.06
N GLU A 405 25.71 0.36 -2.06
CA GLU A 405 27.13 0.06 -2.17
C GLU A 405 27.48 -1.09 -1.22
N TRP A 406 28.47 -1.90 -1.61
CA TRP A 406 28.97 -3.00 -0.79
C TRP A 406 30.13 -2.54 0.10
N CYS A 407 30.06 -2.83 1.40
CA CYS A 407 31.19 -2.67 2.30
C CYS A 407 31.94 -3.99 2.45
N GLY A 408 33.15 -4.08 1.87
CA GLY A 408 34.01 -5.26 1.98
C GLY A 408 34.45 -5.59 3.41
N VAL A 409 34.55 -4.59 4.29
CA VAL A 409 34.95 -4.78 5.70
C VAL A 409 33.83 -5.40 6.54
N CYS A 410 32.58 -5.03 6.27
CA CYS A 410 31.43 -5.48 7.05
C CYS A 410 30.64 -6.61 6.40
N ASN A 411 30.93 -6.90 5.13
CA ASN A 411 30.16 -7.75 4.24
C ASN A 411 28.66 -7.42 4.27
N VAL A 412 28.33 -6.14 4.09
CA VAL A 412 26.95 -5.66 4.01
C VAL A 412 26.79 -4.58 2.96
N PHE A 413 25.59 -4.53 2.39
CA PHE A 413 25.15 -3.39 1.59
C PHE A 413 24.72 -2.24 2.49
N TYR A 414 25.05 -1.02 2.08
CA TYR A 414 24.56 0.23 2.67
C TYR A 414 24.09 1.18 1.57
N THR A 415 23.22 2.12 1.90
CA THR A 415 22.74 3.12 0.94
C THR A 415 23.67 4.33 0.87
N ASP A 416 23.75 5.01 -0.27
CA ASP A 416 24.56 6.21 -0.48
C ASP A 416 24.18 7.41 0.41
N GLY A 417 25.01 8.47 0.35
CA GLY A 417 24.82 9.70 1.11
C GLY A 417 24.77 9.48 2.63
N ARG A 418 23.62 9.78 3.25
CA ARG A 418 23.43 9.63 4.71
C ARG A 418 23.55 8.19 5.19
N GLY A 419 23.21 7.21 4.34
CA GLY A 419 23.35 5.80 4.69
C GLY A 419 24.81 5.37 4.84
N ARG A 420 25.68 5.86 3.97
CA ARG A 420 27.13 5.66 4.03
C ARG A 420 27.70 6.21 5.31
N ILE A 421 27.35 7.45 5.66
CA ILE A 421 27.80 8.10 6.91
C ILE A 421 27.33 7.28 8.13
N SER A 422 26.05 6.92 8.18
CA SER A 422 25.50 6.09 9.26
C SER A 422 26.19 4.72 9.38
N HIS A 423 26.47 4.06 8.25
CA HIS A 423 27.20 2.80 8.21
C HIS A 423 28.63 2.95 8.75
N LEU A 424 29.39 3.93 8.28
CA LEU A 424 30.79 4.16 8.68
C LEU A 424 30.91 4.47 10.19
N HIS A 425 29.94 5.18 10.77
CA HIS A 425 29.91 5.48 12.21
C HIS A 425 29.30 4.35 13.07
N SER A 426 28.71 3.32 12.45
CA SER A 426 28.05 2.24 13.16
C SER A 426 29.04 1.47 14.06
N LYS A 427 28.53 0.93 15.18
CA LYS A 427 29.32 0.05 16.07
C LYS A 427 29.82 -1.19 15.32
N ARG A 428 29.03 -1.68 14.35
CA ARG A 428 29.37 -2.80 13.48
C ARG A 428 30.62 -2.49 12.64
N HIS A 429 30.64 -1.35 11.94
CA HIS A 429 31.76 -0.98 11.07
C HIS A 429 33.03 -0.69 11.86
N ARG A 430 32.94 0.12 12.92
CA ARG A 430 34.08 0.38 13.81
C ARG A 430 34.63 -0.90 14.44
N GLY A 431 33.76 -1.84 14.82
CA GLY A 431 34.16 -3.13 15.37
C GLY A 431 34.72 -4.12 14.35
N ALA A 432 34.42 -3.95 13.06
CA ALA A 432 35.00 -4.73 11.98
C ALA A 432 36.41 -4.20 11.60
N LEU A 433 36.56 -2.89 11.46
CA LEU A 433 37.86 -2.25 11.25
C LEU A 433 38.86 -2.56 12.38
N ARG A 434 38.41 -2.49 13.64
CA ARG A 434 39.26 -2.88 14.79
C ARG A 434 39.69 -4.35 14.71
N HIS A 435 38.83 -5.23 14.23
CA HIS A 435 39.16 -6.65 14.09
C HIS A 435 40.17 -6.88 12.97
N GLU A 436 39.99 -6.25 11.80
CA GLU A 436 40.97 -6.32 10.71
C GLU A 436 42.35 -5.76 11.13
N ALA A 437 42.37 -4.64 11.86
CA ALA A 437 43.61 -4.08 12.39
C ALA A 437 44.31 -5.04 13.36
N LEU A 438 43.56 -5.70 14.26
CA LEU A 438 44.09 -6.72 15.17
C LEU A 438 44.61 -7.96 14.43
N VAL A 439 43.90 -8.42 13.39
CA VAL A 439 44.33 -9.55 12.55
C VAL A 439 45.66 -9.22 11.87
N LYS A 440 45.78 -8.01 11.30
CA LYS A 440 47.00 -7.54 10.63
C LYS A 440 48.18 -7.43 11.61
N GLU A 441 47.96 -6.82 12.77
CA GLU A 441 49.01 -6.71 13.80
C GLU A 441 49.49 -8.08 14.30
N GLN A 442 48.58 -9.04 14.46
CA GLN A 442 48.90 -10.38 14.95
C GLN A 442 49.62 -11.24 13.90
N ALA A 443 49.28 -11.05 12.63
CA ALA A 443 50.01 -11.66 11.52
C ALA A 443 51.44 -11.09 11.41
N GLU A 444 51.60 -9.77 11.50
CA GLU A 444 52.89 -9.09 11.36
C GLU A 444 53.84 -9.33 12.56
N LYS A 445 53.33 -9.30 13.80
CA LYS A 445 54.16 -9.45 15.01
C LYS A 445 54.42 -10.89 15.42
N PHE A 446 53.46 -11.79 15.19
CA PHE A 446 53.48 -13.13 15.78
C PHE A 446 53.34 -14.27 14.76
N GLY A 447 53.17 -13.97 13.46
CA GLY A 447 52.95 -14.98 12.42
C GLY A 447 51.66 -15.79 12.61
N ARG A 448 50.70 -15.30 13.41
CA ARG A 448 49.47 -16.02 13.76
C ARG A 448 48.33 -15.61 12.84
N ILE A 449 47.64 -16.59 12.25
CA ILE A 449 46.44 -16.37 11.45
C ILE A 449 45.23 -16.36 12.38
N ILE A 450 44.62 -15.18 12.56
CA ILE A 450 43.35 -15.08 13.29
C ILE A 450 42.21 -15.40 12.31
N PRO A 451 41.30 -16.34 12.65
CA PRO A 451 40.17 -16.67 11.80
C PRO A 451 39.30 -15.44 11.55
N SER A 452 38.77 -15.31 10.34
CA SER A 452 37.80 -14.26 10.03
C SER A 452 36.58 -14.40 10.95
N LYS A 453 35.99 -13.26 11.34
CA LYS A 453 34.72 -13.24 12.09
C LYS A 453 33.71 -14.13 11.37
N ARG A 454 33.26 -15.21 12.02
CA ARG A 454 32.16 -16.06 11.53
C ARG A 454 30.98 -15.14 11.16
N VAL A 455 30.67 -15.07 9.87
CA VAL A 455 29.46 -14.43 9.38
C VAL A 455 28.30 -15.24 9.95
N LYS A 456 27.58 -14.69 10.93
CA LYS A 456 26.26 -15.25 11.29
C LYS A 456 25.40 -15.12 10.03
N ARG A 457 25.22 -16.22 9.30
CA ARG A 457 24.21 -16.33 8.25
C ARG A 457 22.87 -16.03 8.92
N SER A 458 22.28 -14.89 8.57
CA SER A 458 20.98 -14.41 9.05
C SER A 458 19.85 -14.98 8.22
#